data_AF-A0A9Q3IID1-F1
#
_entry.id   AF-A0A9Q3IID1-F1
#
_cell.length_a   1.000
_cell.length_b   1.000
_cell.length_c   1.000
_cell.angle_alpha   90.00
_cell.angle_beta   90.00
_cell.angle_gamma   90.00
#
_symmetry.space_group_name_H-M   'P 1'
#
loop_
_entity.id
_entity.type
_entity.pdbx_description
1 polymer ?
#
loop_
_entity_poly.entity_id
_entity_poly.type
_entity_poly.pdbx_seq_one_letter_code
_entity_poly.pdbx_strand_id
1 'polypeptide(L)' 'MIKIQEPSGTWEMAHMDWVTSEPQVGDRSYNACQVIVDRFSKNPIFVPCHNDDTAMDTALLIWNRVVS' A
#
# COMPACT_ATOMS: atom_id res chain seq x y z
N MET A 1 -11.23 23.92 10.49
CA MET A 1 -11.17 22.45 10.39
C MET A 1 -11.46 22.08 8.95
N ILE A 2 -10.55 21.41 8.25
CA ILE A 2 -10.83 20.92 6.89
C ILE A 2 -11.71 19.68 7.04
N LYS A 3 -12.89 19.68 6.41
CA LYS A 3 -13.78 18.52 6.41
C LYS A 3 -13.28 17.56 5.33
N ILE A 4 -12.75 16.41 5.75
CA ILE A 4 -12.32 15.37 4.81
C ILE A 4 -13.59 14.76 4.19
N GLN A 5 -13.67 14.75 2.86
CA GLN A 5 -14.77 14.06 2.18
C GLN A 5 -14.61 12.55 2.40
N GLU A 6 -15.68 11.91 2.84
CA GLU A 6 -15.74 10.45 2.83
C GLU A 6 -16.08 9.98 1.40
N PRO A 7 -15.48 8.88 0.94
CA PRO A 7 -15.82 8.29 -0.35
C PRO A 7 -17.26 7.77 -0.33
N SER A 8 -17.92 7.81 -1.49
CA SER A 8 -19.26 7.28 -1.73
C SER A 8 -19.25 5.81 -2.18
N GLY A 9 -18.11 5.32 -2.64
CA GLY A 9 -17.94 3.95 -3.13
C GLY A 9 -16.54 3.39 -2.90
N THR A 10 -16.40 2.08 -3.08
CA THR A 10 -15.13 1.37 -2.95
C THR A 10 -14.11 1.87 -3.96
N TRP A 11 -12.85 2.02 -3.52
CA TRP A 11 -11.70 2.40 -4.34
C TRP A 11 -11.75 3.80 -4.97
N GLU A 12 -12.75 4.63 -4.65
CA GLU A 12 -12.79 6.05 -5.06
C GLU A 12 -11.66 6.86 -4.42
N MET A 13 -11.25 6.47 -3.22
CA MET A 13 -10.15 7.08 -2.49
C MET A 13 -9.36 5.99 -1.78
N ALA A 14 -8.06 5.93 -2.06
CA ALA A 14 -7.12 5.07 -1.35
C ALA A 14 -6.12 5.91 -0.56
N HIS A 15 -5.68 5.40 0.58
CA HIS A 15 -4.47 5.85 1.24
C HIS A 15 -3.39 4.81 1.11
N MET A 16 -2.18 5.28 0.85
CA MET A 16 -1.02 4.44 0.70
C MET A 16 0.09 5.00 1.57
N ASP A 17 0.77 4.13 2.29
CA ASP A 17 1.96 4.46 3.06
C ASP A 17 2.89 3.26 3.16
N TRP A 18 4.12 3.50 3.61
CA TRP A 18 5.12 2.46 3.81
C TRP A 18 5.48 2.35 5.29
N VAL A 19 5.37 1.13 5.81
CA VAL A 19 6.00 0.75 7.07
C VAL A 19 7.41 0.30 6.73
N THR A 20 8.39 1.12 7.09
CA THR A 20 9.82 0.87 6.82
C THR A 20 10.55 0.46 8.11
N SER A 21 11.80 0.03 7.96
CA SER A 21 12.69 -0.37 9.08
C SER A 21 12.28 -1.68 9.74
N GLU A 22 11.57 -2.54 9.01
CA GLU A 22 11.31 -3.90 9.44
C GLU A 22 12.58 -4.75 9.25
N PRO A 23 12.80 -5.77 10.10
CA PRO A 23 13.82 -6.78 9.84
C PRO A 23 13.63 -7.42 8.47
N GLN A 24 14.73 -7.80 7.82
CA GLN A 24 14.65 -8.57 6.58
C GLN A 24 14.03 -9.95 6.84
N VAL A 25 12.93 -10.26 6.14
CA VAL A 25 12.18 -11.51 6.34
C VAL A 25 11.79 -12.19 5.02
N GLY A 26 11.67 -13.52 5.09
CA GLY A 26 11.27 -14.38 3.97
C GLY A 26 12.33 -14.59 2.89
N ASP A 27 12.01 -15.41 1.90
CA ASP A 27 12.95 -15.85 0.85
C ASP A 27 13.46 -14.72 -0.07
N ARG A 28 12.82 -13.56 -0.03
CA ARG A 28 13.16 -12.38 -0.82
C ARG A 28 13.71 -11.21 0.02
N SER A 29 13.96 -11.45 1.31
CA SER A 29 14.53 -10.46 2.23
C SER A 29 13.80 -9.12 2.23
N TYR A 30 12.46 -9.13 2.21
CA TYR A 30 11.66 -7.92 2.30
C TYR A 30 11.95 -7.21 3.63
N ASN A 31 12.06 -5.88 3.59
CA ASN A 31 12.42 -5.04 4.74
C ASN A 31 11.44 -3.86 4.94
N ALA A 32 10.35 -3.85 4.18
CA ALA A 32 9.28 -2.89 4.29
C ALA A 32 7.94 -3.54 3.93
N CYS A 33 6.86 -2.85 4.29
CA CYS A 33 5.50 -3.24 3.94
C CYS A 33 4.76 -2.02 3.40
N GLN A 34 4.29 -2.11 2.16
CA GLN A 34 3.38 -1.13 1.60
C GLN A 34 1.96 -1.43 2.09
N VAL A 35 1.31 -0.42 2.66
CA VAL A 35 -0.05 -0.50 3.18
C VAL A 35 -0.96 0.31 2.28
N ILE A 36 -1.99 -0.31 1.73
CA ILE A 36 -2.96 0.32 0.84
C ILE A 36 -4.34 0.13 1.44
N VAL A 37 -5.05 1.22 1.69
CA VAL A 37 -6.36 1.20 2.37
C VAL A 37 -7.40 1.85 1.50
N ASP A 38 -8.42 1.09 1.11
CA ASP A 38 -9.65 1.66 0.56
C ASP A 38 -10.38 2.44 1.66
N ARG A 39 -10.55 3.75 1.44
CA ARG A 39 -11.16 4.63 2.44
C ARG A 39 -12.64 4.36 2.63
N PHE A 40 -13.32 3.67 1.73
CA PHE A 40 -14.73 3.32 1.90
C PHE A 40 -14.90 2.09 2.80
N SER A 41 -14.33 0.95 2.41
CA SER A 41 -14.41 -0.29 3.18
C SER A 41 -13.54 -0.30 4.44
N LYS A 42 -12.56 0.62 4.53
CA LYS A 42 -11.51 0.66 5.56
C LYS A 42 -10.67 -0.63 5.59
N ASN A 43 -10.70 -1.42 4.52
CA ASN A 43 -9.97 -2.67 4.43
C ASN A 43 -8.52 -2.42 3.97
N PRO A 44 -7.51 -2.81 4.76
CA PRO A 44 -6.11 -2.69 4.37
C PRO A 44 -5.65 -3.89 3.53
N ILE A 45 -4.80 -3.61 2.55
CA ILE A 45 -3.95 -4.59 1.87
C ILE A 45 -2.52 -4.33 2.28
N PHE A 46 -1.84 -5.38 2.73
CA PHE A 46 -0.43 -5.35 3.12
C PHE A 46 0.39 -6.07 2.06
N VAL A 47 1.36 -5.37 1.48
CA VAL A 47 2.22 -5.93 0.44
C VAL A 47 3.68 -5.85 0.91
N PRO A 48 4.35 -6.99 1.12
CA PRO A 48 5.79 -7.01 1.40
C PRO A 48 6.55 -6.37 0.24
N CYS A 49 7.47 -5.46 0.55
CA CYS A 49 8.22 -4.67 -0.42
C CYS A 49 9.63 -4.35 0.11
N HIS A 50 10.39 -3.59 -0.67
CA HIS A 50 11.71 -3.11 -0.28
C HIS A 50 11.68 -1.60 -0.05
N ASN A 51 12.43 -1.12 0.95
CA ASN A 51 12.47 0.30 1.31
C ASN A 51 13.16 1.18 0.26
N ASP A 52 13.85 0.56 -0.70
CA ASP A 52 14.53 1.18 -1.84
C ASP A 52 13.81 0.92 -3.18
N ASP A 53 12.59 0.37 -3.16
CA ASP A 53 11.75 0.19 -4.35
C ASP A 53 11.56 1.52 -5.10
N THR A 54 11.77 1.50 -6.41
CA THR A 54 11.54 2.68 -7.24
C THR A 54 10.05 2.94 -7.44
N ALA A 55 9.73 4.10 -8.04
CA ALA A 55 8.34 4.40 -8.44
C ALA A 55 7.78 3.37 -9.43
N MET A 56 8.63 2.81 -10.31
CA MET A 56 8.22 1.75 -11.24
C MET A 56 7.95 0.44 -10.50
N ASP A 57 8.84 0.04 -9.58
CA ASP A 57 8.68 -1.18 -8.79
C ASP A 57 7.40 -1.12 -7.96
N THR A 58 7.14 0.03 -7.33
CA THR A 58 5.88 0.32 -6.62
C THR A 58 4.66 0.20 -7.52
N ALA A 59 4.70 0.82 -8.72
CA ALA A 59 3.56 0.77 -9.64
C ALA A 59 3.25 -0.66 -10.09
N LEU A 60 4.29 -1.44 -10.40
CA LEU A 60 4.15 -2.85 -10.75
C LEU A 60 3.65 -3.68 -9.57
N LEU A 61 4.11 -3.39 -8.35
CA LEU A 61 3.67 -4.06 -7.13
C LEU A 61 2.16 -3.87 -6.91
N ILE A 62 1.69 -2.63 -6.98
CA ILE A 62 0.27 -2.28 -6.83
C ILE A 62 -0.57 -2.93 -7.93
N TRP A 63 -0.13 -2.81 -9.18
CA TRP A 63 -0.85 -3.39 -10.31
C TRP A 63 -1.07 -4.90 -10.14
N ASN A 64 -0.01 -5.64 -9.81
CA ASN A 64 -0.04 -7.10 -9.73
C ASN A 64 -0.68 -7.66 -8.46
N ARG A 65 -0.89 -6.84 -7.42
CA ARG A 65 -1.37 -7.30 -6.10
C ARG A 65 -2.69 -6.71 -5.65
N VAL A 66 -3.09 -5.58 -6.20
CA VAL A 66 -4.30 -4.85 -5.78
C VAL A 66 -5.28 -4.66 -6.94
N VAL A 67 -4.77 -4.38 -8.14
CA VAL A 67 -5.63 -4.03 -9.28
C VAL A 67 -6.00 -5.24 -10.13
N SER A 68 -5.04 -6.12 -10.44
CA SER A 68 -5.20 -7.24 -11.37
C SER A 68 -6.00 -8.41 -10.83
#